data_AF-A0A7Z8DSI6-F1
#
_entry.id   AF-A0A7Z8DSI6-F1
#
_cell.length_a   1.000
_cell.length_b   1.000
_cell.length_c   1.000
_cell.angle_alpha   90.00
_cell.angle_beta   90.00
_cell.angle_gamma   90.00
#
_symmetry.space_group_name_H-M   'P 1'
#
loop_
_entity.id
_entity.type
_entity.pdbx_description
1 polymer ?
#
loop_
_entity_poly.entity_id
_entity_poly.type
_entity_poly.pdbx_seq_one_letter_code
_entity_poly.pdbx_strand_id
1 'polypeptide(L)'
;MVFRIASSPYTHNQRQTSRIMLLVLLAAVPGIAAQLWFFGWGTLVQILLASVSALLAEALVLKLRKQSVAATLKDNSALLTGLLLAVSIPPLAPWWMVVLGTVFAVIIAKQLYGGLGQNPFNPAMIGYVVLLISFPVQMTSWLPPHEIAVNIPGFIDAIQVIFSGHTASGGDMNTLRLGIDGISQATPLDTFKTSVRAGHSVEQIMQYPIYSGILAGAGWQWVNLAWLAGGLWLLWQKAIRWHIPLSFLVTLALCATLGWLFSPETLAAPQIHLLSGATMLGAFFILTDPVTASTTNRGRLIFGALAGLLVWLIRSFGGYPDGVAFAVLLANITVPLIDYYTRPRVYGHRKG
;
A
#
# COMPACT_ATOMS: atom_id res chain seq x y z
N MET A 1 -35.99 45.41 -20.02
CA MET A 1 -35.98 44.52 -18.85
C MET A 1 -34.87 43.50 -19.02
N VAL A 2 -33.86 43.51 -18.16
CA VAL A 2 -32.79 42.49 -18.17
C VAL A 2 -33.29 41.32 -17.33
N PHE A 3 -33.60 40.19 -17.96
CA PHE A 3 -33.94 38.97 -17.24
C PHE A 3 -32.69 38.47 -16.51
N ARG A 4 -32.75 38.38 -15.17
CA ARG A 4 -31.71 37.70 -14.38
C ARG A 4 -31.75 36.22 -14.75
N ILE A 5 -30.74 35.79 -15.52
CA ILE A 5 -30.48 34.37 -15.75
C ILE A 5 -30.01 33.79 -14.41
N ALA A 6 -30.93 33.18 -13.66
CA ALA A 6 -30.58 32.46 -12.44
C ALA A 6 -29.84 31.18 -12.84
N SER A 7 -28.62 31.00 -12.35
CA SER A 7 -27.88 29.74 -12.50
C SER A 7 -28.70 28.60 -11.92
N SER A 8 -28.76 27.47 -12.63
CA SER A 8 -29.45 26.26 -12.16
C SER A 8 -29.02 25.92 -10.72
N PRO A 9 -29.95 25.50 -9.84
CA PRO A 9 -29.60 25.18 -8.45
C PRO A 9 -28.62 24.00 -8.43
N TYR A 10 -27.35 24.29 -8.14
CA TYR A 10 -26.38 23.25 -7.85
C TYR A 10 -26.74 22.65 -6.49
N THR A 11 -27.23 21.41 -6.49
CA THR A 11 -27.35 20.63 -5.27
C THR A 11 -25.97 20.49 -4.64
N HIS A 12 -25.73 21.15 -3.51
CA HIS A 12 -24.48 21.06 -2.78
C HIS A 12 -24.18 19.59 -2.42
N ASN A 13 -23.22 18.99 -3.13
CA ASN A 13 -22.74 17.66 -2.81
C ASN A 13 -21.84 17.74 -1.57
N GLN A 14 -22.31 17.20 -0.44
CA GLN A 14 -21.64 17.28 0.87
C GLN A 14 -20.38 16.40 1.00
N ARG A 15 -19.94 15.73 -0.07
CA ARG A 15 -18.75 14.86 -0.07
C ARG A 15 -17.50 15.67 -0.43
N GLN A 16 -17.01 16.44 0.52
CA GLN A 16 -15.70 17.10 0.38
C GLN A 16 -14.58 16.05 0.37
N THR A 17 -13.59 16.25 -0.49
CA THR A 17 -12.43 15.36 -0.63
C THR A 17 -11.67 15.18 0.69
N SER A 18 -11.54 16.25 1.47
CA SER A 18 -10.94 16.23 2.82
C SER A 18 -11.59 15.21 3.75
N ARG A 19 -12.92 15.09 3.70
CA ARG A 19 -13.70 14.13 4.50
C ARG A 19 -13.44 12.69 4.02
N ILE A 20 -13.35 12.46 2.72
CA ILE A 20 -13.02 11.14 2.18
C ILE A 20 -11.62 10.72 2.62
N MET A 21 -10.62 11.61 2.48
CA MET A 21 -9.24 11.34 2.90
C MET A 21 -9.15 11.06 4.41
N LEU A 22 -9.90 11.81 5.23
CA LEU A 22 -9.98 11.56 6.67
C LEU A 22 -10.60 10.20 6.99
N LEU A 23 -11.66 9.80 6.28
CA LEU A 23 -12.24 8.46 6.45
C LEU A 23 -11.20 7.37 6.12
N VAL A 24 -10.41 7.54 5.06
CA VAL A 24 -9.34 6.58 4.72
C VAL A 24 -8.28 6.50 5.83
N LEU A 25 -7.88 7.64 6.40
CA LEU A 25 -6.96 7.66 7.54
C LEU A 25 -7.54 6.91 8.76
N LEU A 26 -8.81 7.13 9.09
CA LEU A 26 -9.48 6.44 10.19
C LEU A 26 -9.63 4.94 9.93
N ALA A 27 -9.95 4.57 8.70
CA ALA A 27 -10.06 3.17 8.28
C ALA A 27 -8.72 2.42 8.32
N ALA A 28 -7.59 3.13 8.23
CA ALA A 28 -6.27 2.54 8.30
C ALA A 28 -5.85 2.18 9.73
N VAL A 29 -6.50 2.74 10.75
CA VAL A 29 -6.14 2.57 12.17
C VAL A 29 -6.09 1.09 12.60
N PRO A 30 -7.08 0.22 12.27
CA PRO A 30 -7.00 -1.19 12.65
C PRO A 30 -5.78 -1.90 12.06
N GLY A 31 -5.46 -1.63 10.79
CA GLY A 31 -4.28 -2.20 10.12
C GLY A 31 -2.97 -1.74 10.74
N ILE A 32 -2.87 -0.45 11.07
CA ILE A 32 -1.72 0.13 11.77
C ILE A 32 -1.59 -0.46 13.19
N ALA A 33 -2.71 -0.62 13.91
CA ALA A 33 -2.70 -1.20 15.24
C ALA A 33 -2.22 -2.66 15.23
N ALA A 34 -2.65 -3.45 14.23
CA ALA A 34 -2.15 -4.81 14.06
C ALA A 34 -0.65 -4.82 13.69
N GLN A 35 -0.19 -3.93 12.81
CA GLN A 35 1.24 -3.81 12.50
C GLN A 35 2.06 -3.42 13.73
N LEU A 36 1.58 -2.47 14.54
CA LEU A 36 2.22 -2.07 15.79
C LEU A 36 2.31 -3.24 16.77
N TRP A 37 1.25 -4.03 16.88
CA TRP A 37 1.21 -5.20 17.77
C TRP A 37 2.20 -6.29 17.35
N PHE A 38 2.27 -6.60 16.04
CA PHE A 38 3.09 -7.72 15.54
C PHE A 38 4.50 -7.35 15.11
N PHE A 39 4.80 -6.07 14.82
CA PHE A 39 6.11 -5.61 14.34
C PHE A 39 6.71 -4.46 15.17
N GLY A 40 5.97 -3.95 16.16
CA GLY A 40 6.51 -3.09 17.21
C GLY A 40 6.44 -1.61 16.89
N TRP A 41 7.08 -0.81 17.76
CA TRP A 41 6.94 0.65 17.78
C TRP A 41 7.49 1.38 16.55
N GLY A 42 8.36 0.72 15.77
CA GLY A 42 8.98 1.32 14.59
C GLY A 42 7.97 1.88 13.60
N THR A 43 6.85 1.17 13.36
CA THR A 43 5.80 1.60 12.43
C THR A 43 5.23 2.96 12.80
N LEU A 44 5.02 3.26 14.09
CA LEU A 44 4.52 4.56 14.53
C LEU A 44 5.54 5.68 14.29
N VAL A 45 6.82 5.41 14.52
CA VAL A 45 7.90 6.37 14.26
C VAL A 45 7.97 6.68 12.76
N GLN A 46 7.89 5.66 11.89
CA GLN A 46 7.85 5.86 10.44
C GLN A 46 6.64 6.71 10.01
N ILE A 47 5.45 6.41 10.55
CA ILE A 47 4.23 7.18 10.24
C ILE A 47 4.39 8.64 10.67
N LEU A 48 4.95 8.90 11.86
CA LEU A 48 5.18 10.26 12.33
C LEU A 48 6.18 11.01 11.42
N LEU A 49 7.32 10.39 11.11
CA LEU A 49 8.34 10.97 10.23
C LEU A 49 7.80 11.26 8.83
N ALA A 50 7.07 10.31 8.24
CA ALA A 50 6.43 10.50 6.94
C ALA A 50 5.36 11.59 6.99
N SER A 51 4.52 11.62 8.02
CA SER A 51 3.46 12.63 8.16
C SER A 51 4.05 14.03 8.24
N VAL A 52 5.06 14.24 9.09
CA VAL A 52 5.75 15.52 9.22
C VAL A 52 6.43 15.90 7.91
N SER A 53 7.16 14.97 7.29
CA SER A 53 7.87 15.21 6.02
C SER A 53 6.91 15.55 4.88
N ALA A 54 5.76 14.87 4.80
CA ALA A 54 4.75 15.11 3.78
C ALA A 54 4.14 16.51 3.90
N LEU A 55 3.75 16.90 5.11
CA LEU A 55 3.17 18.21 5.39
C LEU A 55 4.18 19.34 5.14
N LEU A 56 5.45 19.15 5.55
CA LEU A 56 6.51 20.12 5.30
C LEU A 56 6.84 20.25 3.81
N ALA A 57 6.95 19.13 3.09
CA ALA A 57 7.22 19.13 1.65
C ALA A 57 6.10 19.81 0.87
N GLU A 58 4.84 19.52 1.19
CA GLU A 58 3.70 20.17 0.55
C GLU A 58 3.65 21.67 0.87
N ALA A 59 3.80 22.04 2.15
CA ALA A 59 3.81 23.44 2.57
C ALA A 59 4.92 24.23 1.88
N LEU A 60 6.12 23.65 1.75
CA LEU A 60 7.26 24.25 1.07
C LEU A 60 6.93 24.53 -0.40
N VAL A 61 6.45 23.53 -1.15
CA VAL A 61 6.13 23.72 -2.57
C VAL A 61 5.00 24.72 -2.76
N LEU A 62 3.96 24.70 -1.92
CA LEU A 62 2.87 25.67 -1.98
C LEU A 62 3.35 27.10 -1.69
N LYS A 63 4.25 27.26 -0.71
CA LYS A 63 4.87 28.56 -0.41
C LYS A 63 5.69 29.08 -1.60
N LEU A 64 6.48 28.21 -2.23
CA LEU A 64 7.25 28.55 -3.44
C LEU A 64 6.33 28.92 -4.62
N ARG A 65 5.17 28.26 -4.74
CA ARG A 65 4.13 28.55 -5.75
C ARG A 65 3.24 29.75 -5.39
N LYS A 66 3.45 30.41 -4.25
CA LYS A 66 2.62 31.49 -3.72
C LYS A 66 1.13 31.11 -3.60
N GLN A 67 0.86 29.86 -3.24
CA GLN A 67 -0.49 29.31 -3.03
C GLN A 67 -0.86 29.27 -1.54
N SER A 68 -2.15 29.10 -1.26
CA SER A 68 -2.69 29.08 0.11
C SER A 68 -2.37 27.78 0.85
N VAL A 69 -1.25 27.77 1.58
CA VAL A 69 -0.76 26.62 2.36
C VAL A 69 -1.83 26.04 3.30
N ALA A 70 -2.51 26.87 4.08
CA ALA A 70 -3.50 26.43 5.07
C ALA A 70 -4.76 25.82 4.45
N ALA A 71 -5.12 26.17 3.21
CA ALA A 71 -6.30 25.62 2.55
C ALA A 71 -6.02 24.21 2.02
N THR A 72 -4.86 24.00 1.40
CA THR A 72 -4.46 22.71 0.85
C THR A 72 -4.13 21.70 1.94
N LEU A 73 -3.40 22.07 3.00
CA LEU A 73 -3.06 21.13 4.08
C LEU A 73 -4.29 20.54 4.80
N LYS A 74 -5.45 21.23 4.76
CA LYS A 74 -6.72 20.74 5.32
C LYS A 74 -7.36 19.62 4.50
N ASP A 75 -6.86 19.33 3.30
CA ASP A 75 -7.38 18.24 2.47
C ASP A 75 -6.90 16.85 2.91
N ASN A 76 -5.95 16.78 3.86
CA ASN A 76 -5.35 15.57 4.41
C ASN A 76 -4.64 14.66 3.39
N SER A 77 -4.47 15.10 2.14
CA SER A 77 -3.99 14.24 1.07
C SER A 77 -2.49 14.00 1.14
N ALA A 78 -1.68 14.99 1.55
CA ALA A 78 -0.27 14.77 1.85
C ALA A 78 -0.09 13.85 3.07
N LEU A 79 -0.90 14.03 4.12
CA LEU A 79 -0.87 13.17 5.31
C LEU A 79 -1.16 11.71 4.95
N LEU A 80 -2.20 11.46 4.14
CA LEU A 80 -2.52 10.12 3.66
C LEU A 80 -1.39 9.54 2.80
N THR A 81 -0.77 10.34 1.93
CA THR A 81 0.37 9.91 1.11
C THR A 81 1.53 9.44 1.98
N GLY A 82 1.89 10.24 2.99
CA GLY A 82 2.95 9.87 3.94
C GLY A 82 2.61 8.63 4.75
N LEU A 83 1.38 8.52 5.25
CA LEU A 83 0.93 7.35 6.02
C LEU A 83 0.96 6.06 5.19
N LEU A 84 0.43 6.08 3.97
CA LEU A 84 0.43 4.90 3.10
C LEU A 84 1.85 4.46 2.74
N LEU A 85 2.76 5.42 2.51
CA LEU A 85 4.17 5.10 2.28
C LEU A 85 4.82 4.50 3.52
N ALA A 86 4.64 5.11 4.70
CA ALA A 86 5.22 4.67 5.97
C ALA A 86 4.80 3.25 6.38
N VAL A 87 3.54 2.91 6.16
CA VAL A 87 2.98 1.57 6.43
C VAL A 87 3.53 0.52 5.45
N SER A 88 3.99 0.95 4.28
CA SER A 88 4.50 0.06 3.23
C SER A 88 6.00 -0.22 3.34
N ILE A 89 6.75 0.56 4.12
CA ILE A 89 8.20 0.36 4.33
C ILE A 89 8.48 -0.46 5.61
N PRO A 90 9.67 -1.07 5.75
CA PRO A 90 10.04 -1.76 6.98
C PRO A 90 10.01 -0.86 8.23
N PRO A 91 9.52 -1.35 9.39
CA PRO A 91 9.35 -0.54 10.59
C PRO A 91 10.63 0.11 11.13
N LEU A 92 11.77 -0.57 10.99
CA LEU A 92 13.07 -0.08 11.46
C LEU A 92 13.94 0.49 10.33
N ALA A 93 13.33 0.89 9.21
CA ALA A 93 14.06 1.58 8.16
C ALA A 93 14.72 2.87 8.71
N PRO A 94 15.92 3.25 8.24
CA PRO A 94 16.56 4.48 8.68
C PRO A 94 15.68 5.70 8.39
N TRP A 95 15.68 6.68 9.32
CA TRP A 95 14.81 7.86 9.24
C TRP A 95 14.91 8.61 7.90
N TRP A 96 16.12 8.70 7.33
CA TRP A 96 16.36 9.43 6.08
C TRP A 96 15.63 8.80 4.89
N MET A 97 15.36 7.49 4.95
CA MET A 97 14.72 6.75 3.87
C MET A 97 13.25 7.12 3.74
N VAL A 98 12.51 7.12 4.86
CA VAL A 98 11.10 7.50 4.86
C VAL A 98 10.93 8.98 4.49
N VAL A 99 11.85 9.84 4.95
CA VAL A 99 11.86 11.26 4.61
C VAL A 99 12.07 11.43 3.11
N LEU A 100 13.09 10.80 2.53
CA LEU A 100 13.40 10.89 1.10
C LEU A 100 12.25 10.37 0.24
N GLY A 101 11.71 9.19 0.55
CA GLY A 101 10.60 8.62 -0.21
C GLY A 101 9.34 9.48 -0.14
N THR A 102 9.05 10.05 1.03
CA THR A 102 7.88 10.92 1.22
C THR A 102 8.05 12.25 0.50
N VAL A 103 9.23 12.87 0.59
CA VAL A 103 9.55 14.10 -0.15
C VAL A 103 9.42 13.87 -1.65
N PHE A 104 9.93 12.74 -2.16
CA PHE A 104 9.78 12.40 -3.57
C PHE A 104 8.32 12.18 -3.96
N ALA A 105 7.55 11.43 -3.17
CA ALA A 105 6.12 11.21 -3.39
C ALA A 105 5.34 12.53 -3.45
N VAL A 106 5.58 13.45 -2.51
CA VAL A 106 4.82 14.71 -2.45
C VAL A 106 5.30 15.70 -3.51
N ILE A 107 6.60 15.94 -3.63
CA ILE A 107 7.11 16.98 -4.54
C ILE A 107 7.02 16.52 -5.99
N ILE A 108 7.58 15.35 -6.31
CA ILE A 108 7.73 14.88 -7.69
C ILE A 108 6.45 14.20 -8.18
N ALA A 109 5.89 13.27 -7.42
CA ALA A 109 4.75 12.50 -7.91
C ALA A 109 3.41 13.23 -7.83
N LYS A 110 3.27 14.19 -6.91
CA LYS A 110 2.02 14.94 -6.71
C LYS A 110 2.11 16.40 -7.14
N GLN A 111 3.01 17.17 -6.55
CA GLN A 111 3.00 18.63 -6.72
C GLN A 111 3.55 19.10 -8.07
N LEU A 112 4.49 18.38 -8.68
CA LEU A 112 5.01 18.67 -10.02
C LEU A 112 3.90 18.71 -11.08
N TYR A 113 2.88 17.86 -10.94
CA TYR A 113 1.73 17.79 -11.85
C TYR A 113 0.62 18.77 -11.50
N GLY A 114 0.79 19.60 -10.47
CA GLY A 114 -0.16 20.64 -10.09
C GLY A 114 -0.90 20.39 -8.78
N GLY A 115 -0.73 19.23 -8.15
CA GLY A 115 -1.30 18.89 -6.84
C GLY A 115 -2.41 17.83 -6.91
N LEU A 116 -3.31 17.85 -5.92
CA LEU A 116 -4.41 16.89 -5.80
C LEU A 116 -5.33 16.93 -7.03
N GLY A 117 -5.60 15.77 -7.63
CA GLY A 117 -6.50 15.64 -8.78
C GLY A 117 -5.82 15.75 -10.14
N GLN A 118 -4.53 16.08 -10.18
CA GLN A 118 -3.73 16.16 -11.40
C GLN A 118 -2.61 15.11 -11.45
N ASN A 119 -2.38 14.39 -10.37
CA ASN A 119 -1.36 13.35 -10.31
C ASN A 119 -1.78 12.13 -11.17
N PRO A 120 -1.00 11.75 -12.19
CA PRO A 120 -1.34 10.62 -13.07
C PRO A 120 -1.19 9.27 -12.37
N PHE A 121 -0.40 9.24 -11.29
CA PHE A 121 -0.05 8.04 -10.55
C PHE A 121 -0.30 8.23 -9.07
N ASN A 122 -0.45 7.11 -8.35
CA ASN A 122 -0.56 7.12 -6.90
C ASN A 122 0.79 7.60 -6.31
N PRO A 123 0.82 8.76 -5.61
CA PRO A 123 2.08 9.37 -5.19
C PRO A 123 2.85 8.52 -4.17
N ALA A 124 2.14 7.88 -3.24
CA ALA A 124 2.75 7.02 -2.23
C ALA A 124 3.45 5.82 -2.86
N MET A 125 2.82 5.21 -3.88
CA MET A 125 3.41 4.07 -4.59
C MET A 125 4.62 4.46 -5.43
N ILE A 126 4.66 5.68 -5.99
CA ILE A 126 5.88 6.18 -6.65
C ILE A 126 7.02 6.30 -5.62
N GLY A 127 6.76 6.94 -4.47
CA GLY A 127 7.77 7.05 -3.41
C GLY A 127 8.28 5.68 -2.96
N TYR A 128 7.38 4.73 -2.74
CA TYR A 128 7.73 3.34 -2.41
C TYR A 128 8.61 2.67 -3.47
N VAL A 129 8.23 2.77 -4.76
CA VAL A 129 8.99 2.13 -5.85
C VAL A 129 10.38 2.75 -6.00
N VAL A 130 10.52 4.06 -5.85
CA VAL A 130 11.83 4.73 -5.87
C VAL A 130 12.73 4.21 -4.76
N LEU A 131 12.19 4.07 -3.54
CA LEU A 131 12.93 3.51 -2.42
C LEU A 131 13.31 2.04 -2.66
N LEU A 132 12.38 1.24 -3.16
CA LEU A 132 12.60 -0.19 -3.42
C LEU A 132 13.69 -0.44 -4.47
N ILE A 133 13.73 0.36 -5.53
CA ILE A 133 14.75 0.25 -6.59
C ILE A 133 16.10 0.79 -6.13
N SER A 134 16.09 1.92 -5.41
CA SER A 134 17.33 2.62 -5.03
C SER A 134 18.00 2.02 -3.80
N PHE A 135 17.21 1.44 -2.87
CA PHE A 135 17.66 0.94 -1.57
C PHE A 135 17.05 -0.44 -1.25
N PRO A 136 17.29 -1.46 -2.10
CA PRO A 136 16.63 -2.76 -1.98
C PRO A 136 16.94 -3.47 -0.67
N VAL A 137 18.19 -3.42 -0.19
CA VAL A 137 18.64 -4.11 1.04
C VAL A 137 17.84 -3.66 2.25
N GLN A 138 17.68 -2.34 2.42
CA GLN A 138 16.93 -1.78 3.54
C GLN A 138 15.44 -2.08 3.40
N MET A 139 14.90 -2.05 2.17
CA MET A 139 13.48 -2.28 1.89
C MET A 139 13.04 -3.75 2.03
N THR A 140 13.98 -4.70 1.97
CA THR A 140 13.73 -6.11 2.25
C THR A 140 14.00 -6.50 3.70
N SER A 141 14.54 -5.60 4.53
CA SER A 141 14.92 -5.87 5.92
C SER A 141 13.72 -5.78 6.89
N TRP A 142 12.80 -6.75 6.84
CA TRP A 142 11.63 -6.77 7.73
C TRP A 142 11.92 -7.46 9.08
N LEU A 143 11.24 -7.02 10.13
CA LEU A 143 11.25 -7.70 11.42
C LEU A 143 10.40 -8.98 11.36
N PRO A 144 10.82 -10.07 12.02
CA PRO A 144 9.95 -11.20 12.27
C PRO A 144 8.74 -10.78 13.14
N PRO A 145 7.57 -11.41 12.97
CA PRO A 145 6.44 -11.24 13.89
C PRO A 145 6.84 -11.55 15.34
N HIS A 146 6.23 -10.87 16.32
CA HIS A 146 6.53 -11.05 17.76
C HIS A 146 6.46 -12.52 18.23
N GLU A 147 5.63 -13.35 17.60
CA GLU A 147 5.49 -14.78 17.93
C GLU A 147 6.74 -15.61 17.60
N ILE A 148 7.58 -15.13 16.67
CA ILE A 148 8.78 -15.82 16.17
C ILE A 148 10.06 -15.05 16.52
N ALA A 149 9.93 -13.76 16.87
CA ALA A 149 11.04 -12.90 17.21
C ALA A 149 11.71 -13.33 18.53
N VAL A 150 13.04 -13.45 18.52
CA VAL A 150 13.83 -13.73 19.74
C VAL A 150 13.96 -12.48 20.60
N ASN A 151 14.15 -11.32 19.96
CA ASN A 151 14.30 -10.03 20.62
C ASN A 151 13.24 -9.05 20.10
N ILE A 152 12.43 -8.51 21.01
CA ILE A 152 11.43 -7.49 20.69
C ILE A 152 12.01 -6.13 21.07
N PRO A 153 12.29 -5.23 20.11
CA PRO A 153 12.82 -3.91 20.42
C PRO A 153 11.77 -3.10 21.18
N GLY A 154 12.17 -2.55 22.34
CA GLY A 154 11.35 -1.60 23.08
C GLY A 154 11.17 -0.28 22.31
N PHE A 155 10.35 0.62 22.85
CA PHE A 155 10.10 1.92 22.22
C PHE A 155 11.39 2.74 22.03
N ILE A 156 12.25 2.80 23.04
CA ILE A 156 13.52 3.55 22.99
C ILE A 156 14.49 2.92 21.99
N ASP A 157 14.60 1.58 21.99
CA ASP A 157 15.46 0.85 21.04
C ASP A 157 14.99 1.07 19.61
N ALA A 158 13.68 1.05 19.35
CA ALA A 158 13.14 1.32 18.01
C ALA A 158 13.54 2.72 17.51
N ILE A 159 13.48 3.75 18.37
CA ILE A 159 13.92 5.11 18.02
C ILE A 159 15.42 5.12 17.73
N GLN A 160 16.25 4.59 18.63
CA GLN A 160 17.70 4.60 18.43
C GLN A 160 18.12 3.82 17.18
N VAL A 161 17.51 2.68 16.90
CA VAL A 161 17.81 1.94 15.68
C VAL A 161 17.44 2.76 14.43
N ILE A 162 16.30 3.47 14.44
CA ILE A 162 15.88 4.31 13.30
C ILE A 162 16.80 5.51 13.07
N PHE A 163 17.33 6.12 14.15
CA PHE A 163 18.14 7.34 14.08
C PHE A 163 19.66 7.09 14.02
N SER A 164 20.17 6.14 14.80
CA SER A 164 21.59 5.82 14.93
C SER A 164 22.00 4.44 14.39
N GLY A 165 21.04 3.56 14.05
CA GLY A 165 21.34 2.22 13.50
C GLY A 165 21.69 1.13 14.54
N HIS A 166 21.75 1.49 15.81
CA HIS A 166 22.11 0.62 16.93
C HIS A 166 21.07 0.73 18.07
N THR A 167 20.87 -0.34 18.85
CA THR A 167 20.01 -0.33 20.06
C THR A 167 20.69 0.35 21.25
N ALA A 168 19.95 0.58 22.34
CA ALA A 168 20.49 1.17 23.58
C ALA A 168 21.60 0.32 24.19
N SER A 169 21.50 -0.99 24.00
CA SER A 169 22.45 -2.00 24.43
C SER A 169 23.63 -2.20 23.48
N GLY A 170 23.72 -1.43 22.39
CA GLY A 170 24.77 -1.56 21.37
C GLY A 170 24.59 -2.75 20.42
N GLY A 171 23.40 -3.36 20.41
CA GLY A 171 23.03 -4.38 19.44
C GLY A 171 22.80 -3.78 18.05
N ASP A 172 23.35 -4.42 17.03
CA ASP A 172 23.12 -4.03 15.64
C ASP A 172 21.76 -4.53 15.16
N MET A 173 21.27 -3.92 14.09
CA MET A 173 20.06 -4.40 13.41
C MET A 173 20.10 -5.92 13.10
N ASN A 174 21.28 -6.48 12.85
CA ASN A 174 21.43 -7.91 12.61
C ASN A 174 21.04 -8.79 13.81
N THR A 175 21.26 -8.34 15.05
CA THR A 175 20.89 -9.11 16.25
C THR A 175 19.40 -9.08 16.51
N LEU A 176 18.73 -7.96 16.18
CA LEU A 176 17.27 -7.83 16.25
C LEU A 176 16.55 -8.65 15.18
N ARG A 177 17.25 -8.98 14.09
CA ARG A 177 16.70 -9.78 12.99
C ARG A 177 16.80 -11.29 13.21
N LEU A 178 17.52 -11.76 14.23
CA LEU A 178 17.65 -13.19 14.49
C LEU A 178 16.32 -13.78 14.98
N GLY A 179 15.75 -14.67 14.18
CA GLY A 179 14.66 -15.58 14.58
C GLY A 179 15.21 -16.84 15.27
N ILE A 180 14.30 -17.71 15.72
CA ILE A 180 14.61 -18.96 16.45
C ILE A 180 15.62 -19.86 15.69
N ASP A 181 15.61 -19.83 14.35
CA ASP A 181 16.43 -20.72 13.51
C ASP A 181 17.57 -20.00 12.75
N GLY A 182 17.88 -18.73 13.08
CA GLY A 182 18.91 -17.95 12.36
C GLY A 182 18.58 -17.60 10.90
N ILE A 183 17.51 -18.19 10.34
CA ILE A 183 16.90 -17.83 9.07
C ILE A 183 15.68 -16.94 9.36
N SER A 184 15.84 -15.62 9.29
CA SER A 184 14.70 -14.71 9.24
C SER A 184 15.11 -13.31 8.76
N GLN A 185 14.73 -12.96 7.54
CA GLN A 185 14.88 -11.59 6.98
C GLN A 185 13.66 -11.17 6.16
N ALA A 186 12.66 -12.03 5.99
CA ALA A 186 11.80 -11.96 4.82
C ALA A 186 10.31 -12.10 5.20
N THR A 187 9.46 -11.30 4.58
CA THR A 187 7.99 -11.50 4.62
C THR A 187 7.61 -12.91 4.15
N PRO A 188 6.40 -13.44 4.39
CA PRO A 188 6.01 -14.77 3.89
C PRO A 188 6.19 -14.92 2.37
N LEU A 189 5.96 -13.85 1.59
CA LEU A 189 6.20 -13.88 0.14
C LEU A 189 7.68 -13.93 -0.21
N ASP A 190 8.50 -13.20 0.54
CA ASP A 190 9.93 -13.10 0.30
C ASP A 190 10.67 -14.36 0.76
N THR A 191 10.25 -14.94 1.87
CA THR A 191 10.75 -16.23 2.37
C THR A 191 10.44 -17.32 1.36
N PHE A 192 9.21 -17.35 0.82
CA PHE A 192 8.81 -18.34 -0.19
C PHE A 192 9.71 -18.23 -1.42
N LYS A 193 9.83 -17.01 -1.96
CA LYS A 193 10.57 -16.76 -3.20
C LYS A 193 12.06 -17.04 -3.08
N THR A 194 12.67 -16.61 -1.98
CA THR A 194 14.10 -16.82 -1.72
C THR A 194 14.39 -18.30 -1.52
N SER A 195 13.53 -19.02 -0.80
CA SER A 195 13.72 -20.45 -0.52
C SER A 195 13.52 -21.31 -1.77
N VAL A 196 12.53 -21.00 -2.62
CA VAL A 196 12.35 -21.67 -3.92
C VAL A 196 13.57 -21.43 -4.81
N ARG A 197 14.11 -20.20 -4.84
CA ARG A 197 15.34 -19.89 -5.60
C ARG A 197 16.59 -20.58 -5.06
N ALA A 198 16.64 -20.82 -3.75
CA ALA A 198 17.70 -21.60 -3.10
C ALA A 198 17.56 -23.11 -3.35
N GLY A 199 16.49 -23.57 -4.02
CA GLY A 199 16.27 -24.97 -4.38
C GLY A 199 15.56 -25.79 -3.30
N HIS A 200 14.99 -25.16 -2.27
CA HIS A 200 14.17 -25.86 -1.28
C HIS A 200 12.82 -26.26 -1.88
N SER A 201 12.33 -27.45 -1.50
CA SER A 201 11.00 -27.89 -1.91
C SER A 201 9.91 -27.10 -1.19
N VAL A 202 8.75 -26.91 -1.83
CA VAL A 202 7.61 -26.20 -1.22
C VAL A 202 7.16 -26.86 0.09
N GLU A 203 7.24 -28.18 0.19
CA GLU A 203 6.92 -28.92 1.41
C GLU A 203 7.81 -28.52 2.59
N GLN A 204 9.11 -28.34 2.37
CA GLN A 204 10.05 -27.87 3.38
C GLN A 204 9.78 -26.41 3.77
N ILE A 205 9.49 -25.57 2.77
CA ILE A 205 9.23 -24.14 2.98
C ILE A 205 7.99 -23.95 3.86
N MET A 206 6.92 -24.70 3.60
CA MET A 206 5.67 -24.60 4.37
C MET A 206 5.80 -25.06 5.83
N GLN A 207 6.89 -25.74 6.20
CA GLN A 207 7.18 -26.12 7.59
C GLN A 207 7.86 -24.98 8.37
N TYR A 208 8.30 -23.91 7.72
CA TYR A 208 8.96 -22.81 8.42
C TYR A 208 8.02 -22.10 9.40
N PRO A 209 8.54 -21.63 10.56
CA PRO A 209 7.72 -20.98 11.59
C PRO A 209 6.90 -19.79 11.06
N ILE A 210 7.37 -19.10 10.03
CA ILE A 210 6.65 -17.97 9.42
C ILE A 210 5.31 -18.37 8.78
N TYR A 211 5.17 -19.62 8.34
CA TYR A 211 3.91 -20.16 7.82
C TYR A 211 3.09 -20.89 8.88
N SER A 212 3.58 -20.94 10.13
CA SER A 212 2.81 -21.44 11.26
C SER A 212 1.58 -20.55 11.46
N GLY A 213 0.38 -21.13 11.38
CA GLY A 213 -0.87 -20.39 11.40
C GLY A 213 -1.98 -21.10 10.62
N ILE A 214 -3.23 -20.72 10.91
CA ILE A 214 -4.41 -21.40 10.35
C ILE A 214 -4.58 -21.13 8.85
N LEU A 215 -4.20 -19.94 8.36
CA LEU A 215 -4.50 -19.52 6.98
C LEU A 215 -3.26 -19.17 6.14
N ALA A 216 -2.36 -18.30 6.61
CA ALA A 216 -1.29 -17.76 5.74
C ALA A 216 -0.03 -17.26 6.48
N GLY A 217 0.22 -17.77 7.69
CA GLY A 217 1.41 -17.47 8.48
C GLY A 217 1.20 -16.53 9.67
N ALA A 218 2.16 -16.59 10.60
CA ALA A 218 2.12 -15.93 11.90
C ALA A 218 2.14 -14.40 11.74
N GLY A 219 1.25 -13.71 12.45
CA GLY A 219 1.10 -12.24 12.43
C GLY A 219 0.55 -11.64 11.12
N TRP A 220 1.11 -11.99 9.95
CA TRP A 220 0.76 -11.38 8.66
C TRP A 220 -0.69 -11.61 8.23
N GLN A 221 -1.26 -12.76 8.56
CA GLN A 221 -2.69 -13.03 8.34
C GLN A 221 -3.57 -12.05 9.12
N TRP A 222 -3.22 -11.75 10.37
CA TRP A 222 -3.97 -10.85 11.24
C TRP A 222 -3.86 -9.40 10.78
N VAL A 223 -2.67 -9.00 10.33
CA VAL A 223 -2.47 -7.67 9.71
C VAL A 223 -3.33 -7.53 8.46
N ASN A 224 -3.36 -8.52 7.56
CA ASN A 224 -4.22 -8.47 6.37
C ASN A 224 -5.72 -8.47 6.73
N LEU A 225 -6.14 -9.23 7.73
CA LEU A 225 -7.53 -9.20 8.22
C LEU A 225 -7.90 -7.84 8.83
N ALA A 226 -6.99 -7.19 9.53
CA ALA A 226 -7.21 -5.84 10.07
C ALA A 226 -7.33 -4.79 8.95
N TRP A 227 -6.51 -4.87 7.90
CA TRP A 227 -6.66 -4.05 6.70
C TRP A 227 -7.99 -4.34 5.97
N LEU A 228 -8.38 -5.61 5.87
CA LEU A 228 -9.67 -6.00 5.31
C LEU A 228 -10.83 -5.39 6.12
N ALA A 229 -10.79 -5.44 7.45
CA ALA A 229 -11.82 -4.84 8.30
C ALA A 229 -11.95 -3.32 8.08
N GLY A 230 -10.82 -2.61 7.99
CA GLY A 230 -10.80 -1.19 7.61
C GLY A 230 -11.38 -0.93 6.21
N GLY A 231 -11.02 -1.78 5.24
CA GLY A 231 -11.55 -1.70 3.87
C GLY A 231 -13.06 -1.97 3.77
N LEU A 232 -13.57 -2.95 4.52
CA LEU A 232 -15.01 -3.23 4.63
C LEU A 232 -15.77 -2.06 5.25
N TRP A 233 -15.18 -1.39 6.25
CA TRP A 233 -15.76 -0.18 6.81
C TRP A 233 -15.82 0.96 5.78
N LEU A 234 -14.80 1.14 4.93
CA LEU A 234 -14.84 2.12 3.83
C LEU A 234 -15.92 1.82 2.80
N LEU A 235 -16.17 0.54 2.51
CA LEU A 235 -17.27 0.10 1.65
C LEU A 235 -18.63 0.40 2.28
N TRP A 236 -18.78 0.11 3.58
CA TRP A 236 -20.00 0.38 4.33
C TRP A 236 -20.32 1.88 4.37
N GLN A 237 -19.30 2.72 4.61
CA GLN A 237 -19.41 4.18 4.55
C GLN A 237 -19.61 4.74 3.13
N LYS A 238 -19.58 3.87 2.10
CA LYS A 238 -19.69 4.22 0.68
C LYS A 238 -18.66 5.28 0.27
N ALA A 239 -17.48 5.24 0.89
CA ALA A 239 -16.33 6.08 0.56
C ALA A 239 -15.63 5.55 -0.71
N ILE A 240 -15.45 4.23 -0.78
CA ILE A 240 -14.90 3.52 -1.93
C ILE A 240 -15.97 2.67 -2.62
N ARG A 241 -15.71 2.21 -3.84
CA ARG A 241 -16.61 1.34 -4.62
C ARG A 241 -16.08 -0.09 -4.61
N TRP A 242 -16.97 -1.07 -4.45
CA TRP A 242 -16.62 -2.49 -4.38
C TRP A 242 -16.01 -3.07 -5.66
N HIS A 243 -16.24 -2.44 -6.81
CA HIS A 243 -15.78 -2.93 -8.12
C HIS A 243 -14.25 -3.15 -8.17
N ILE A 244 -13.44 -2.20 -7.66
CA ILE A 244 -11.98 -2.31 -7.72
C ILE A 244 -11.48 -3.40 -6.76
N PRO A 245 -11.78 -3.36 -5.44
CA PRO A 245 -11.26 -4.36 -4.51
C PRO A 245 -11.72 -5.77 -4.87
N LEU A 246 -13.00 -5.96 -5.25
CA LEU A 246 -13.51 -7.28 -5.59
C LEU A 246 -12.83 -7.82 -6.86
N SER A 247 -12.75 -7.01 -7.91
CA SER A 247 -12.13 -7.47 -9.17
C SER A 247 -10.66 -7.80 -8.99
N PHE A 248 -9.94 -7.00 -8.20
CA PHE A 248 -8.54 -7.26 -7.86
C PHE A 248 -8.36 -8.59 -7.13
N LEU A 249 -9.13 -8.81 -6.06
CA LEU A 249 -9.02 -10.03 -5.24
C LEU A 249 -9.45 -11.28 -6.03
N VAL A 250 -10.53 -11.20 -6.81
CA VAL A 250 -11.02 -12.33 -7.61
C VAL A 250 -10.00 -12.72 -8.69
N THR A 251 -9.45 -11.75 -9.42
CA THR A 251 -8.45 -12.06 -10.45
C THR A 251 -7.17 -12.59 -9.84
N LEU A 252 -6.69 -12.00 -8.73
CA LEU A 252 -5.51 -12.50 -8.02
C LEU A 252 -5.73 -13.95 -7.52
N ALA A 253 -6.89 -14.22 -6.91
CA ALA A 253 -7.23 -15.56 -6.43
C ALA A 253 -7.29 -16.57 -7.58
N LEU A 254 -7.95 -16.22 -8.68
CA LEU A 254 -8.10 -17.09 -9.86
C LEU A 254 -6.75 -17.38 -10.53
N CYS A 255 -5.92 -16.36 -10.72
CA CYS A 255 -4.59 -16.58 -11.31
C CYS A 255 -3.69 -17.40 -10.37
N ALA A 256 -3.76 -17.14 -9.06
CA ALA A 256 -3.00 -17.90 -8.07
C ALA A 256 -3.46 -19.36 -7.97
N THR A 257 -4.77 -19.63 -7.99
CA THR A 257 -5.29 -21.01 -7.98
C THR A 257 -4.88 -21.76 -9.23
N LEU A 258 -5.04 -21.16 -10.42
CA LEU A 258 -4.63 -21.80 -11.67
C LEU A 258 -3.12 -22.05 -11.69
N GLY A 259 -2.31 -21.07 -11.31
CA GLY A 259 -0.86 -21.23 -11.23
C GLY A 259 -0.45 -22.38 -10.30
N TRP A 260 -1.01 -22.39 -9.09
CA TRP A 260 -0.74 -23.44 -8.11
C TRP A 260 -1.18 -24.84 -8.60
N LEU A 261 -2.32 -24.95 -9.29
CA LEU A 261 -2.78 -26.23 -9.85
C LEU A 261 -1.88 -26.77 -10.97
N PHE A 262 -1.31 -25.90 -11.80
CA PHE A 262 -0.42 -26.30 -12.89
C PHE A 262 1.03 -26.54 -12.44
N SER A 263 1.49 -25.87 -11.38
CA SER A 263 2.87 -25.98 -10.91
C SER A 263 2.96 -25.80 -9.38
N PRO A 264 2.46 -26.79 -8.61
CA PRO A 264 2.41 -26.70 -7.14
C PRO A 264 3.80 -26.70 -6.49
N GLU A 265 4.82 -27.21 -7.18
CA GLU A 265 6.20 -27.29 -6.69
C GLU A 265 6.96 -25.95 -6.76
N THR A 266 6.46 -24.98 -7.53
CA THR A 266 7.15 -23.70 -7.74
C THR A 266 6.32 -22.48 -7.37
N LEU A 267 4.99 -22.61 -7.39
CA LEU A 267 4.06 -21.52 -7.14
C LEU A 267 3.35 -21.66 -5.80
N ALA A 268 3.19 -20.54 -5.09
CA ALA A 268 2.58 -20.51 -3.77
C ALA A 268 1.06 -20.74 -3.84
N ALA A 269 0.51 -21.31 -2.77
CA ALA A 269 -0.92 -21.48 -2.60
C ALA A 269 -1.67 -20.11 -2.63
N PRO A 270 -2.92 -20.08 -3.11
CA PRO A 270 -3.68 -18.83 -3.27
C PRO A 270 -3.89 -18.06 -1.96
N GLN A 271 -3.98 -18.76 -0.83
CA GLN A 271 -4.08 -18.16 0.50
C GLN A 271 -2.87 -17.28 0.85
N ILE A 272 -1.66 -17.68 0.43
CA ILE A 272 -0.45 -16.88 0.62
C ILE A 272 -0.57 -15.60 -0.22
N HIS A 273 -1.01 -15.68 -1.46
CA HIS A 273 -1.20 -14.47 -2.27
C HIS A 273 -2.26 -13.52 -1.69
N LEU A 274 -3.34 -14.04 -1.12
CA LEU A 274 -4.44 -13.21 -0.61
C LEU A 274 -4.17 -12.61 0.78
N LEU A 275 -3.59 -13.39 1.69
CA LEU A 275 -3.48 -13.03 3.11
C LEU A 275 -2.05 -12.72 3.56
N SER A 276 -1.11 -12.57 2.62
CA SER A 276 0.24 -12.10 2.91
C SER A 276 0.66 -10.91 2.05
N GLY A 277 1.70 -10.22 2.49
CA GLY A 277 2.18 -8.98 1.87
C GLY A 277 1.17 -7.85 1.96
N ALA A 278 1.25 -6.91 1.01
CA ALA A 278 0.40 -5.72 0.95
C ALA A 278 -0.93 -5.93 0.21
N THR A 279 -1.45 -7.16 0.08
CA THR A 279 -2.64 -7.43 -0.76
C THR A 279 -3.88 -6.68 -0.30
N MET A 280 -4.24 -6.76 0.99
CA MET A 280 -5.45 -6.08 1.50
C MET A 280 -5.27 -4.56 1.58
N LEU A 281 -4.08 -4.09 1.98
CA LEU A 281 -3.73 -2.67 1.90
C LEU A 281 -3.86 -2.15 0.46
N GLY A 282 -3.29 -2.90 -0.50
CA GLY A 282 -3.36 -2.67 -1.93
C GLY A 282 -4.79 -2.54 -2.44
N ALA A 283 -5.62 -3.55 -2.13
CA ALA A 283 -6.99 -3.66 -2.61
C ALA A 283 -7.89 -2.52 -2.14
N PHE A 284 -7.81 -2.13 -0.86
CA PHE A 284 -8.80 -1.25 -0.23
C PHE A 284 -8.31 0.18 0.05
N PHE A 285 -7.00 0.43 0.04
CA PHE A 285 -6.45 1.75 0.38
C PHE A 285 -5.65 2.36 -0.77
N ILE A 286 -4.97 1.55 -1.58
CA ILE A 286 -4.08 2.04 -2.65
C ILE A 286 -4.81 2.08 -4.01
N LEU A 287 -5.38 0.96 -4.45
CA LEU A 287 -6.07 0.84 -5.74
C LEU A 287 -7.36 1.66 -5.81
N THR A 288 -7.93 2.02 -4.67
CA THR A 288 -9.18 2.78 -4.57
C THR A 288 -8.96 4.29 -4.46
N ASP A 289 -7.76 4.79 -4.78
CA ASP A 289 -7.48 6.23 -4.86
C ASP A 289 -8.43 6.89 -5.88
N PRO A 290 -9.27 7.86 -5.47
CA PRO A 290 -10.24 8.49 -6.36
C PRO A 290 -9.61 9.29 -7.51
N VAL A 291 -8.32 9.66 -7.43
CA VAL A 291 -7.67 10.47 -8.47
C VAL A 291 -7.12 9.60 -9.60
N THR A 292 -6.47 8.49 -9.25
CA THR A 292 -5.68 7.71 -10.22
C THR A 292 -6.43 6.50 -10.74
N ALA A 293 -7.50 6.08 -10.08
CA ALA A 293 -8.31 4.95 -10.51
C ALA A 293 -9.35 5.32 -11.57
N SER A 294 -9.82 4.31 -12.31
CA SER A 294 -10.89 4.47 -13.30
C SER A 294 -12.19 5.03 -12.70
N THR A 295 -12.79 5.95 -13.45
CA THR A 295 -14.01 6.67 -13.02
C THR A 295 -15.30 5.90 -13.32
N THR A 296 -15.30 4.98 -14.29
CA THR A 296 -16.49 4.26 -14.74
C THR A 296 -16.65 2.91 -14.01
N ASN A 297 -17.87 2.39 -13.85
CA ASN A 297 -18.06 1.10 -13.15
C ASN A 297 -17.42 -0.08 -13.90
N ARG A 298 -17.51 -0.10 -15.25
CA ARG A 298 -16.88 -1.12 -16.07
C ARG A 298 -15.36 -0.98 -16.07
N GLY A 299 -14.86 0.25 -16.18
CA GLY A 299 -13.43 0.52 -16.14
C GLY A 299 -12.80 0.17 -14.79
N ARG A 300 -13.49 0.38 -13.67
CA ARG A 300 -13.05 -0.07 -12.35
C ARG A 300 -12.85 -1.59 -12.24
N LEU A 301 -13.72 -2.38 -12.87
CA LEU A 301 -13.56 -3.83 -12.93
C LEU A 301 -12.33 -4.20 -13.77
N ILE A 302 -12.19 -3.63 -14.97
CA ILE A 302 -11.03 -3.90 -15.84
C ILE A 302 -9.71 -3.49 -15.15
N PHE A 303 -9.69 -2.32 -14.53
CA PHE A 303 -8.54 -1.80 -13.79
C PHE A 303 -8.16 -2.71 -12.61
N GLY A 304 -9.14 -3.12 -11.80
CA GLY A 304 -8.90 -4.05 -10.68
C GLY A 304 -8.40 -5.41 -11.17
N ALA A 305 -9.01 -5.98 -12.21
CA ALA A 305 -8.57 -7.24 -12.81
C ALA A 305 -7.15 -7.16 -13.37
N LEU A 306 -6.81 -6.08 -14.10
CA LEU A 306 -5.47 -5.86 -14.63
C LEU A 306 -4.44 -5.78 -13.49
N ALA A 307 -4.74 -5.00 -12.44
CA ALA A 307 -3.86 -4.90 -11.28
C ALA A 307 -3.68 -6.28 -10.59
N GLY A 308 -4.75 -7.06 -10.44
CA GLY A 308 -4.69 -8.40 -9.84
C GLY A 308 -3.83 -9.38 -10.63
N LEU A 309 -3.99 -9.38 -11.96
CA LEU A 309 -3.17 -10.16 -12.88
C LEU A 309 -1.69 -9.75 -12.80
N LEU A 310 -1.41 -8.44 -12.84
CA LEU A 310 -0.04 -7.93 -12.75
C LEU A 310 0.62 -8.27 -11.42
N VAL A 311 -0.10 -8.19 -10.29
CA VAL A 311 0.41 -8.61 -8.98
C VAL A 311 0.79 -10.08 -9.01
N TRP A 312 -0.09 -10.95 -9.52
CA TRP A 312 0.21 -12.37 -9.63
C TRP A 312 1.45 -12.63 -10.50
N LEU A 313 1.52 -12.02 -11.69
CA LEU A 313 2.66 -12.16 -12.60
C LEU A 313 3.99 -11.74 -11.93
N ILE A 314 4.00 -10.61 -11.21
CA ILE A 314 5.20 -10.11 -10.56
C ILE A 314 5.61 -11.01 -9.37
N ARG A 315 4.65 -11.48 -8.58
CA ARG A 315 4.93 -12.38 -7.44
C ARG A 315 5.48 -13.72 -7.92
N SER A 316 4.85 -14.31 -8.92
CA SER A 316 5.19 -15.63 -9.46
C SER A 316 6.47 -15.62 -10.30
N PHE A 317 6.59 -14.69 -11.25
CA PHE A 317 7.67 -14.71 -12.25
C PHE A 317 8.66 -13.54 -12.11
N GLY A 318 8.29 -12.47 -11.42
CA GLY A 318 9.10 -11.26 -11.31
C GLY A 318 10.30 -11.39 -10.38
N GLY A 319 11.10 -10.32 -10.28
CA GLY A 319 12.24 -10.23 -9.36
C GLY A 319 11.84 -10.03 -7.89
N TYR A 320 10.72 -9.33 -7.65
CA TYR A 320 10.31 -8.85 -6.34
C TYR A 320 9.31 -9.79 -5.64
N PRO A 321 9.37 -9.92 -4.30
CA PRO A 321 8.46 -10.78 -3.54
C PRO A 321 7.05 -10.19 -3.43
N ASP A 322 6.91 -8.87 -3.34
CA ASP A 322 5.62 -8.19 -3.47
C ASP A 322 5.56 -7.40 -4.78
N GLY A 323 4.38 -7.38 -5.40
CA GLY A 323 4.13 -6.79 -6.72
C GLY A 323 3.09 -5.67 -6.72
N VAL A 324 2.44 -5.39 -5.58
CA VAL A 324 1.30 -4.45 -5.52
C VAL A 324 1.67 -3.05 -6.02
N ALA A 325 2.76 -2.46 -5.53
CA ALA A 325 3.13 -1.09 -5.91
C ALA A 325 3.41 -0.95 -7.41
N PHE A 326 4.19 -1.87 -8.00
CA PHE A 326 4.47 -1.89 -9.43
C PHE A 326 3.21 -2.12 -10.27
N ALA A 327 2.37 -3.08 -9.86
CA ALA A 327 1.11 -3.37 -10.54
C ALA A 327 0.16 -2.17 -10.53
N VAL A 328 0.07 -1.45 -9.40
CA VAL A 328 -0.73 -0.21 -9.29
C VAL A 328 -0.22 0.85 -10.26
N LEU A 329 1.10 1.09 -10.31
CA LEU A 329 1.65 2.11 -11.22
C LEU A 329 1.43 1.74 -12.69
N LEU A 330 1.67 0.48 -13.07
CA LEU A 330 1.40 -0.01 -14.42
C LEU A 330 -0.09 0.08 -14.77
N ALA A 331 -0.97 -0.29 -13.84
CA ALA A 331 -2.41 -0.17 -14.04
C ALA A 331 -2.84 1.30 -14.20
N ASN A 332 -2.29 2.23 -13.41
CA ASN A 332 -2.58 3.66 -13.51
C ASN A 332 -2.26 4.23 -14.91
N ILE A 333 -1.17 3.77 -15.56
CA ILE A 333 -0.84 4.16 -16.95
C ILE A 333 -1.99 3.84 -17.90
N THR A 334 -2.69 2.72 -17.68
CA THR A 334 -3.77 2.26 -18.57
C THR A 334 -5.10 2.93 -18.31
N VAL A 335 -5.27 3.68 -17.21
CA VAL A 335 -6.57 4.24 -16.81
C VAL A 335 -7.17 5.18 -17.86
N PRO A 336 -6.43 6.11 -18.49
CA PRO A 336 -7.00 6.97 -19.55
C PRO A 336 -7.57 6.16 -20.72
N LEU A 337 -6.90 5.05 -21.09
CA LEU A 337 -7.34 4.17 -22.17
C LEU A 337 -8.59 3.38 -21.76
N ILE A 338 -8.59 2.82 -20.55
CA ILE A 338 -9.75 2.11 -19.99
C ILE A 338 -10.96 3.03 -19.94
N ASP A 339 -10.80 4.26 -19.44
CA ASP A 339 -11.89 5.23 -19.33
C ASP A 339 -12.39 5.71 -20.70
N TYR A 340 -11.51 5.78 -21.71
CA TYR A 340 -11.91 6.06 -23.09
C TYR A 340 -12.86 4.98 -23.66
N TYR A 341 -12.55 3.70 -23.46
CA TYR A 341 -13.37 2.59 -23.98
C TYR A 341 -14.57 2.22 -23.11
N THR A 342 -14.60 2.66 -21.85
CA THR A 342 -15.66 2.29 -20.89
C THR A 342 -16.64 3.43 -20.62
N ARG A 343 -16.62 4.50 -21.43
CA ARG A 343 -17.52 5.65 -21.29
C ARG A 343 -18.98 5.19 -21.20
N PRO A 344 -19.72 5.59 -20.15
CA PRO A 344 -21.12 5.25 -20.03
C PRO A 344 -21.91 5.94 -21.15
N ARG A 345 -22.96 5.26 -21.64
CA ARG A 345 -23.86 5.85 -22.65
C ARG A 345 -24.60 7.04 -22.04
N VAL A 346 -24.72 8.11 -22.82
CA VAL A 346 -25.53 9.28 -22.44
C VAL A 346 -26.99 8.84 -22.32
N TYR A 347 -27.63 9.25 -21.23
CA TYR A 347 -29.04 8.96 -20.96
C TYR A 347 -29.92 9.49 -22.11
N GLY A 348 -30.77 8.63 -22.68
CA GLY A 348 -31.74 9.03 -23.73
C GLY A 348 -31.46 8.53 -25.15
N HIS A 349 -30.32 7.89 -25.45
CA HIS A 349 -30.09 7.28 -26.77
C HIS A 349 -30.68 5.84 -26.87
N ARG A 350 -31.47 5.57 -27.93
CA ARG A 350 -31.97 4.22 -28.27
C ARG A 350 -30.79 3.29 -28.61
N LYS A 351 -30.89 2.00 -28.23
CA LYS A 351 -29.92 0.96 -28.61
C LYS A 351 -29.92 0.84 -30.14
N GLY A 352 -28.83 1.27 -30.78
CA GLY A 352 -28.46 0.86 -32.12
C GLY A 352 -27.85 -0.53 -32.11
#